data_AF-A0A7V9TIN8-F1
#
_entry.id   AF-A0A7V9TIN8-F1
#
_cell.length_a   1.000
_cell.length_b   1.000
_cell.length_c   1.000
_cell.angle_alpha   90.00
_cell.angle_beta   90.00
_cell.angle_gamma   90.00
#
_symmetry.space_group_name_H-M   'P 1'
#
loop_
_entity.id
_entity.type
_entity.pdbx_description
1 polymer ?
#
loop_
_entity_poly.entity_id
_entity_poly.type
_entity_poly.pdbx_seq_one_letter_code
_entity_poly.pdbx_strand_id
1 'polypeptide(L)'
;MTLRQLVARERFRLVATMSARGAAFSLAAAALLAGLAAFWLGNARWISEPAAPAIAWVVVLVALGVPLAWTVVRVRRAASPTKVAHAIERERALRDGSLRGALEVESQGAFGERAAGALGASLERHGGALAPAMLRGALVTGAGAVV
;
A
#
# COMPACT_ATOMS: atom_id res chain seq x y z
N MET A 1 11.66 -7.61 19.88
CA MET A 1 10.78 -6.64 19.19
C MET A 1 9.39 -6.77 19.79
N THR A 2 8.56 -5.72 19.85
CA THR A 2 7.18 -5.86 20.38
C THR A 2 6.22 -6.41 19.33
N LEU A 3 5.11 -7.02 19.76
CA LEU A 3 4.11 -7.59 18.85
C LEU A 3 3.55 -6.50 17.90
N ARG A 4 3.30 -5.30 18.44
CA ARG A 4 2.88 -4.14 17.66
C ARG A 4 3.89 -3.71 16.61
N GLN A 5 5.19 -3.77 16.91
CA GLN A 5 6.25 -3.47 15.95
C GLN A 5 6.30 -4.49 14.82
N LEU A 6 6.09 -5.77 15.10
CA LEU A 6 6.01 -6.83 14.08
C LEU A 6 4.84 -6.59 13.11
N VAL A 7 3.65 -6.31 13.64
CA VAL A 7 2.47 -6.02 12.82
C VAL A 7 2.65 -4.72 12.03
N ALA A 8 3.26 -3.68 12.64
CA ALA A 8 3.56 -2.44 11.95
C ALA A 8 4.57 -2.64 10.79
N ARG A 9 5.58 -3.48 10.99
CA ARG A 9 6.57 -3.85 9.97
C ARG A 9 5.91 -4.57 8.79
N GLU A 10 5.01 -5.50 9.06
CA GLU A 10 4.29 -6.23 8.01
C GLU A 10 3.36 -5.29 7.23
N ARG A 11 2.67 -4.38 7.92
CA ARG A 11 1.88 -3.31 7.28
C ARG A 11 2.75 -2.43 6.39
N PHE A 12 3.93 -2.05 6.85
CA PHE A 12 4.86 -1.24 6.04
C PHE A 12 5.31 -1.99 4.79
N ARG A 13 5.61 -3.30 4.88
CA ARG A 13 5.95 -4.13 3.71
C ARG A 13 4.80 -4.22 2.70
N LEU A 14 3.57 -4.41 3.18
CA LEU A 14 2.37 -4.41 2.33
C LEU A 14 2.16 -3.06 1.64
N VAL A 15 2.32 -1.95 2.37
CA VAL A 15 2.19 -0.59 1.80
C VAL A 15 3.30 -0.29 0.79
N ALA A 16 4.56 -0.62 1.13
CA ALA A 16 5.72 -0.33 0.28
C ALA A 16 5.69 -1.12 -1.04
N THR A 17 5.28 -2.39 -0.99
CA THR A 17 5.16 -3.23 -2.20
C THR A 17 4.02 -2.77 -3.10
N MET A 18 2.88 -2.36 -2.53
CA MET A 18 1.77 -1.78 -3.29
C MET A 18 2.09 -0.39 -3.85
N SER A 19 2.82 0.45 -3.12
CA SER A 19 3.14 1.82 -3.54
C SER A 19 4.22 1.88 -4.62
N ALA A 20 5.26 1.04 -4.55
CA ALA A 20 6.37 1.06 -5.49
C ALA A 20 5.93 0.81 -6.94
N ARG A 21 5.01 -0.16 -7.15
CA ARG A 21 4.55 -0.54 -8.49
C ARG A 21 3.49 0.43 -9.05
N GLY A 22 2.61 0.92 -8.19
CA GLY A 22 1.67 2.00 -8.56
C GLY A 22 2.40 3.28 -8.95
N ALA A 23 3.43 3.66 -8.19
CA ALA A 23 4.25 4.83 -8.49
C ALA A 23 4.98 4.71 -9.84
N ALA A 24 5.58 3.55 -10.13
CA ALA A 24 6.28 3.32 -11.40
C ALA A 24 5.34 3.43 -12.61
N PHE A 25 4.12 2.88 -12.52
CA PHE A 25 3.14 2.98 -13.60
C PHE A 25 2.63 4.41 -13.79
N SER A 26 2.26 5.10 -12.70
CA SER A 26 1.83 6.50 -12.76
C SER A 26 2.92 7.39 -13.36
N LEU A 27 4.19 7.14 -13.04
CA LEU A 27 5.33 7.85 -13.63
C LEU A 27 5.44 7.60 -15.14
N ALA A 28 5.31 6.34 -15.56
CA ALA A 28 5.36 5.97 -16.99
C ALA A 28 4.19 6.57 -17.78
N ALA A 29 2.97 6.50 -17.24
CA ALA A 29 1.79 7.11 -17.83
C ALA A 29 1.91 8.64 -17.92
N ALA A 30 2.43 9.28 -16.87
CA ALA A 30 2.71 10.71 -16.88
C ALA A 30 3.75 11.11 -17.93
N ALA A 31 4.82 10.32 -18.08
CA ALA A 31 5.83 10.55 -19.10
C ALA A 31 5.25 10.44 -20.52
N LEU A 32 4.40 9.44 -20.76
CA LEU A 32 3.68 9.29 -22.04
C LEU A 32 2.76 10.48 -22.32
N LEU A 33 1.98 10.93 -21.33
CA LEU A 33 1.08 12.07 -21.48
C LEU A 33 1.85 13.38 -21.68
N ALA A 34 2.96 13.58 -20.98
CA ALA A 34 3.82 14.73 -21.18
C ALA A 34 4.44 14.73 -22.59
N GLY A 35 4.87 13.57 -23.09
CA GLY A 35 5.35 13.42 -24.47
C GLY A 35 4.26 13.72 -25.50
N LEU A 36 3.05 13.23 -25.30
CA LEU A 36 1.90 13.48 -26.18
C LEU A 36 1.49 14.96 -26.17
N ALA A 37 1.50 15.59 -24.99
CA ALA A 37 1.26 17.01 -24.83
C ALA A 37 2.33 17.85 -25.55
N ALA A 38 3.61 17.50 -25.42
CA ALA A 38 4.70 18.17 -26.11
C ALA A 38 4.59 18.02 -27.63
N PHE A 39 4.23 16.83 -28.12
CA PHE A 39 3.96 16.59 -29.54
C PHE A 39 2.78 17.45 -30.04
N TRP A 40 1.69 17.52 -29.28
CA TRP A 40 0.50 18.31 -29.65
C TRP A 40 0.74 19.83 -29.60
N LEU A 41 1.61 20.31 -28.70
CA LEU A 41 2.09 21.70 -28.67
C LEU A 41 3.10 22.02 -29.79
N GLY A 42 3.66 21.00 -30.45
CA GLY A 42 4.43 21.14 -31.68
C GLY A 42 3.59 21.87 -32.74
N ASN A 43 4.22 22.73 -33.55
CA ASN A 43 3.60 23.77 -34.40
C ASN A 43 3.22 25.09 -33.72
N ALA A 44 3.81 25.41 -32.56
CA ALA A 44 3.62 26.72 -31.92
C ALA A 44 2.16 27.08 -31.64
N ARG A 45 1.29 26.07 -31.47
CA ARG A 45 -0.15 26.24 -31.18
C ARG A 45 -0.40 27.08 -29.92
N TRP A 46 0.57 27.13 -29.01
CA TRP A 46 0.57 28.01 -27.84
C TRP A 46 0.52 29.51 -28.18
N ILE A 47 0.91 29.91 -29.40
CA ILE A 47 0.79 31.28 -29.89
C ILE A 47 -0.66 31.59 -30.27
N SER A 48 -1.37 30.63 -30.87
CA SER A 48 -2.78 30.78 -31.26
C SER A 48 -3.73 30.55 -30.06
N GLU A 49 -3.36 29.66 -29.15
CA GLU A 49 -4.11 29.30 -27.95
C GLU A 49 -3.20 29.33 -26.71
N PRO A 50 -3.12 30.46 -25.99
CA PRO A 50 -2.22 30.60 -24.83
C PRO A 50 -2.61 29.70 -23.65
N ALA A 51 -3.84 29.18 -23.62
CA ALA A 51 -4.32 28.25 -22.59
C ALA A 51 -3.87 26.79 -22.81
N ALA A 52 -3.43 26.43 -24.02
CA ALA A 52 -3.06 25.06 -24.38
C ALA A 52 -2.00 24.41 -23.43
N PRO A 53 -0.91 25.10 -23.06
CA PRO A 53 0.08 24.54 -22.12
C PRO A 53 -0.49 24.29 -20.72
N ALA A 54 -1.35 25.19 -20.23
CA ALA A 54 -1.96 25.06 -18.91
C ALA A 54 -2.90 23.85 -18.85
N ILE A 55 -3.72 23.65 -19.89
CA ILE A 55 -4.61 22.49 -20.00
C ILE A 55 -3.80 21.18 -20.04
N ALA A 56 -2.70 21.15 -20.80
CA ALA A 56 -1.82 19.98 -20.85
C ALA A 56 -1.26 19.61 -19.47
N TRP A 57 -0.79 20.59 -18.70
CA TRP A 57 -0.31 20.35 -17.34
C TRP A 57 -1.40 19.87 -16.40
N VAL A 58 -2.62 20.42 -16.49
CA VAL A 58 -3.77 19.95 -15.71
C VAL A 58 -4.07 18.48 -16.03
N VAL A 59 -4.06 18.08 -17.31
CA VAL A 59 -4.27 16.69 -17.71
C VAL A 59 -3.19 15.77 -17.14
N VAL A 60 -1.91 16.17 -17.21
CA VAL A 60 -0.80 15.40 -16.63
C VAL A 60 -0.96 15.26 -15.11
N LEU A 61 -1.30 16.34 -14.40
CA LEU A 61 -1.49 16.32 -12.95
C LEU A 61 -2.69 15.45 -12.54
N VAL A 62 -3.81 15.53 -13.25
CA VAL A 62 -4.99 14.70 -12.99
C VAL A 62 -4.69 13.23 -13.24
N ALA A 63 -4.01 12.92 -14.34
CA ALA A 63 -3.63 11.54 -14.69
C ALA A 63 -2.64 10.93 -13.69
N LEU A 64 -1.82 11.75 -13.01
CA LEU A 64 -0.97 11.31 -11.91
C LEU A 64 -1.74 11.19 -10.60
N GLY A 65 -2.50 12.21 -10.25
CA GLY A 65 -3.10 12.41 -8.93
C GLY A 65 -4.25 11.45 -8.64
N VAL A 66 -5.15 11.24 -9.60
CA VAL A 66 -6.34 10.38 -9.43
C VAL A 66 -5.96 8.92 -9.12
N PRO A 67 -5.14 8.23 -9.93
CA PRO A 67 -4.77 6.85 -9.64
C PRO A 67 -3.93 6.74 -8.37
N LEU A 68 -3.08 7.73 -8.08
CA LEU A 68 -2.30 7.76 -6.83
C LEU A 68 -3.22 7.89 -5.60
N ALA A 69 -4.19 8.79 -5.62
CA ALA A 69 -5.15 8.94 -4.53
C ALA A 69 -6.00 7.67 -4.37
N TRP A 70 -6.46 7.09 -5.48
CA TRP A 70 -7.31 5.90 -5.44
C TRP A 70 -6.57 4.67 -4.91
N THR A 71 -5.32 4.46 -5.34
CA THR A 71 -4.44 3.41 -4.81
C THR A 71 -4.17 3.61 -3.33
N VAL A 72 -3.83 4.81 -2.87
CA VAL A 72 -3.63 5.10 -1.45
C VAL A 72 -4.87 4.77 -0.63
N VAL A 73 -6.07 5.20 -1.05
CA VAL A 73 -7.32 4.91 -0.34
C VAL A 73 -7.58 3.40 -0.29
N ARG A 74 -7.40 2.69 -1.41
CA ARG A 74 -7.62 1.24 -1.50
C ARG A 74 -6.63 0.46 -0.62
N VAL A 75 -5.35 0.83 -0.65
CA VAL A 75 -4.29 0.26 0.20
C VAL A 75 -4.60 0.49 1.67
N ARG A 76 -5.01 1.70 2.07
CA ARG A 76 -5.38 1.99 3.46
C ARG A 76 -6.59 1.16 3.93
N ARG A 77 -7.58 0.93 3.07
CA ARG A 77 -8.74 0.06 3.37
C ARG A 77 -8.41 -1.43 3.39
N ALA A 78 -7.39 -1.86 2.64
CA ALA A 78 -6.94 -3.25 2.60
C ALA A 78 -5.99 -3.58 3.77
N ALA A 79 -5.06 -2.67 4.10
CA ALA A 79 -4.06 -2.81 5.15
C ALA A 79 -4.54 -2.32 6.54
N SER A 80 -5.84 -2.45 6.83
CA SER A 80 -6.36 -2.13 8.16
C SER A 80 -5.75 -3.10 9.19
N PRO A 81 -5.46 -2.65 10.41
CA PRO A 81 -4.84 -3.49 11.45
C PRO A 81 -5.60 -4.79 11.68
N THR A 82 -6.94 -4.73 11.66
CA THR A 82 -7.83 -5.88 11.83
C THR A 82 -7.72 -6.87 10.68
N LYS A 83 -7.65 -6.42 9.43
CA LYS A 83 -7.52 -7.30 8.26
C LYS A 83 -6.16 -7.98 8.22
N VAL A 84 -5.10 -7.23 8.53
CA VAL A 84 -3.73 -7.77 8.59
C VAL A 84 -3.64 -8.79 9.72
N ALA A 85 -4.19 -8.49 10.89
CA ALA A 85 -4.19 -9.41 12.02
C ALA A 85 -4.94 -10.71 11.69
N HIS A 86 -6.13 -10.60 11.11
CA HIS A 86 -6.92 -11.76 10.70
C HIS A 86 -6.24 -12.58 9.59
N ALA A 87 -5.56 -11.93 8.64
CA ALA A 87 -4.78 -12.62 7.62
C ALA A 87 -3.60 -13.39 8.24
N ILE A 88 -2.88 -12.79 9.19
CA ILE A 88 -1.81 -13.49 9.93
C ILE A 88 -2.37 -14.67 10.72
N GLU A 89 -3.51 -14.48 11.41
CA GLU A 89 -4.16 -15.55 12.16
C GLU A 89 -4.49 -16.75 11.26
N ARG A 90 -5.12 -16.48 10.11
CA ARG A 90 -5.50 -17.50 9.13
C ARG A 90 -4.30 -18.20 8.50
N GLU A 91 -3.28 -17.43 8.11
CA GLU A 91 -2.10 -17.96 7.42
C GLU A 91 -1.12 -18.68 8.38
N ARG A 92 -1.19 -18.40 9.68
CA ARG A 92 -0.35 -19.03 10.71
C ARG A 92 -1.12 -20.06 11.56
N ALA A 93 -2.33 -20.43 11.14
CA ALA A 93 -3.20 -21.37 11.84
C ALA A 93 -3.39 -21.01 13.34
N LEU A 94 -3.43 -19.71 13.64
CA LEU A 94 -3.74 -19.22 14.98
C LEU A 94 -5.24 -19.22 15.19
N ARG A 95 -5.68 -19.28 16.45
CA ARG A 95 -7.08 -19.10 16.81
C ARG A 95 -7.55 -17.70 16.38
N ASP A 96 -8.71 -17.62 15.77
CA ASP A 96 -9.33 -16.34 15.39
C ASP A 96 -9.40 -15.39 16.60
N GLY A 97 -8.93 -14.16 16.40
CA GLY A 97 -8.88 -13.13 17.43
C GLY A 97 -7.74 -13.25 18.44
N SER A 98 -6.89 -14.28 18.37
CA SER A 98 -5.76 -14.44 19.30
C SER A 98 -4.71 -13.33 19.16
N LEU A 99 -4.42 -12.90 17.92
CA LEU A 99 -3.46 -11.84 17.66
C LEU A 99 -4.08 -10.48 18.00
N ARG A 100 -5.37 -10.30 17.71
CA ARG A 100 -6.11 -9.09 18.09
C ARG A 100 -6.18 -8.92 19.61
N GLY A 101 -6.54 -9.97 20.32
CA GLY A 101 -6.60 -9.96 21.78
C GLY A 101 -5.23 -9.69 22.40
N ALA A 102 -4.16 -10.29 21.86
CA ALA A 102 -2.80 -10.00 22.32
C ALA A 102 -2.40 -8.53 22.10
N LEU A 103 -2.81 -7.90 21.00
CA LEU A 103 -2.56 -6.47 20.73
C LEU A 103 -3.37 -5.52 21.63
N GLU A 104 -4.60 -5.89 21.98
CA GLU A 104 -5.47 -5.11 22.86
C GLU A 104 -4.98 -5.14 24.32
N VAL A 105 -4.43 -6.29 24.76
CA VAL A 105 -3.98 -6.51 26.13
C VAL A 105 -2.49 -6.18 26.33
N GLU A 106 -1.70 -6.04 25.26
CA GLU A 106 -0.26 -5.67 25.30
C GLU A 106 0.01 -4.46 26.21
N SER A 107 -0.87 -3.45 26.18
CA SER A 107 -0.74 -2.22 26.97
C SER A 107 -1.49 -2.24 28.31
N GLN A 108 -2.11 -3.36 28.69
CA GLN A 108 -2.95 -3.46 29.90
C GLN A 108 -2.21 -4.06 31.11
N GLY A 109 -0.89 -4.24 31.03
CA GLY A 109 -0.04 -4.62 32.16
C GLY A 109 0.99 -5.71 31.83
N ALA A 110 1.79 -6.09 32.83
CA ALA A 110 2.94 -6.99 32.65
C ALA A 110 2.58 -8.40 32.13
N PHE A 111 1.39 -8.92 32.48
CA PHE A 111 0.91 -10.19 31.93
C PHE A 111 0.52 -10.09 30.45
N GLY A 112 -0.09 -8.96 30.07
CA GLY A 112 -0.42 -8.66 28.68
C GLY A 112 0.83 -8.50 27.82
N GLU A 113 1.82 -7.77 28.33
CA GLU A 113 3.12 -7.60 27.68
C GLU A 113 3.85 -8.94 27.52
N ARG A 114 3.85 -9.81 28.56
CA ARG A 114 4.48 -11.14 28.48
C ARG A 114 3.76 -12.05 27.47
N ALA A 115 2.42 -12.06 27.45
CA ALA A 115 1.65 -12.84 26.49
C ALA A 115 1.86 -12.37 25.05
N ALA A 116 1.85 -11.05 24.82
CA ALA A 116 2.16 -10.45 23.53
C ALA A 116 3.61 -10.74 23.09
N GLY A 117 4.56 -10.70 24.04
CA GLY A 117 5.97 -11.03 23.80
C GLY A 117 6.18 -12.49 23.40
N ALA A 118 5.49 -13.44 24.05
CA ALA A 118 5.57 -14.86 23.70
C ALA A 118 5.01 -15.14 22.29
N LEU A 119 3.88 -14.49 21.95
CA LEU A 119 3.30 -14.59 20.61
C LEU A 119 4.21 -13.93 19.56
N GLY A 120 4.79 -12.76 19.86
CA GLY A 120 5.76 -12.07 19.01
C GLY A 120 7.00 -12.92 18.71
N ALA A 121 7.58 -13.54 19.74
CA ALA A 121 8.73 -14.43 19.58
C ALA A 121 8.40 -15.71 18.78
N SER A 122 7.16 -16.20 18.85
CA SER A 122 6.70 -17.31 17.99
C SER A 122 6.60 -16.88 16.52
N LEU A 123 6.06 -15.69 16.26
CA LEU A 123 5.94 -15.14 14.91
C LEU A 123 7.30 -14.79 14.30
N GLU A 124 8.24 -14.26 15.08
CA GLU A 124 9.60 -13.94 14.61
C GLU A 124 10.38 -15.17 14.14
N ARG A 125 10.19 -16.33 14.79
CA ARG A 125 10.86 -17.59 14.41
C ARG A 125 10.54 -18.05 13.00
N HIS A 126 9.47 -17.55 12.39
CA HIS A 126 9.09 -17.91 11.02
C HIS A 126 9.91 -17.20 9.93
N GLY A 127 10.73 -16.20 10.27
CA GLY A 127 11.80 -15.68 9.39
C GLY A 127 11.37 -15.07 8.05
N GLY A 128 10.10 -14.66 7.88
CA GLY A 128 9.57 -14.19 6.61
C GLY A 128 8.33 -13.31 6.74
N ALA A 129 7.65 -13.04 5.61
CA ALA A 129 6.36 -12.34 5.62
C ALA A 129 5.35 -13.14 6.47
N LEU A 130 4.63 -12.48 7.36
CA LEU A 130 3.68 -13.12 8.27
C LEU A 130 2.38 -13.49 7.54
N ALA A 131 1.99 -12.71 6.52
CA ALA A 131 0.83 -12.95 5.67
C ALA A 131 1.20 -12.96 4.15
N PRO A 132 1.95 -13.98 3.67
CA PRO A 132 2.40 -14.05 2.28
C PRO A 132 1.28 -14.14 1.23
N ALA A 133 0.11 -14.70 1.55
CA ALA A 133 -1.02 -14.73 0.62
C ALA A 133 -1.64 -13.34 0.46
N MET A 134 -1.78 -12.58 1.56
CA MET A 134 -2.20 -11.18 1.51
C MET A 134 -1.20 -10.32 0.72
N LEU A 135 0.10 -10.56 0.89
CA LEU A 135 1.15 -9.89 0.11
C LEU A 135 1.08 -10.23 -1.38
N ARG A 136 0.86 -11.50 -1.74
CA ARG A 136 0.66 -11.91 -3.14
C ARG A 136 -0.61 -11.32 -3.74
N GLY A 137 -1.72 -11.33 -3.00
CA GLY A 137 -2.95 -10.66 -3.43
C GLY A 137 -2.72 -9.18 -3.68
N ALA A 138 -2.00 -8.51 -2.79
CA ALA A 138 -1.61 -7.11 -2.97
C ALA A 138 -0.79 -6.88 -4.26
N LEU A 139 0.11 -7.80 -4.61
CA LEU A 139 0.87 -7.75 -5.87
C LEU A 139 -0.03 -7.94 -7.11
N VAL A 140 -0.99 -8.86 -7.05
CA VAL A 140 -1.91 -9.15 -8.17
C VAL A 140 -2.95 -8.04 -8.34
N THR A 141 -3.58 -7.59 -7.27
CA THR A 141 -4.59 -6.51 -7.34
C THR A 141 -3.98 -5.14 -7.61
N GLY A 142 -2.71 -4.94 -7.23
CA GLY A 142 -1.92 -3.80 -7.68
C GLY A 142 -1.70 -3.78 -9.19
N ALA A 143 -1.66 -4.95 -9.85
CA ALA A 143 -1.65 -5.07 -11.30
C ALA A 143 -3.06 -4.94 -11.93
N GLY A 144 -4.11 -5.42 -11.24
CA GLY A 144 -5.49 -5.35 -11.72
C GLY A 144 -6.21 -4.02 -11.52
N ALA A 145 -5.64 -3.05 -10.78
CA ALA A 145 -6.17 -1.69 -10.71
C ALA A 145 -5.82 -0.84 -11.95
N VAL A 146 -5.19 -1.46 -12.96
CA VAL A 146 -4.65 -0.85 -14.18
C VAL A 146 -5.46 -1.26 -15.43
N VAL A 147 -6.53 -2.06 -15.27
CA VAL A 147 -7.51 -2.36 -16.32
C VAL A 147 -8.85 -1.75 -15.92
#